data_AF-A0A6J4KW31-F1
#
_entry.id   AF-A0A6J4KW31-F1
#
_cell.length_a   1.000
_cell.length_b   1.000
_cell.length_c   1.000
_cell.angle_alpha   90.00
_cell.angle_beta   90.00
_cell.angle_gamma   90.00
#
_symmetry.space_group_name_H-M   'P 1'
#
loop_
_entity.id
_entity.type
_entity.pdbx_description
1 polymer ?
#
loop_
_entity_poly.entity_id
_entity_poly.type
_entity_poly.pdbx_seq_one_letter_code
_entity_poly.pdbx_strand_id
1 'polypeptide(L)'
;MLVILAQSEVSGCWERLDPGVTGFNLVAFVSKVLQRKPLRAKRGPYLYARKRSPVRSTSPLKTTTHRPFDGWSLDERDPHVIDAWRPFGEWLYRYYFRVTTDGWQHLPTAGSMLIVGSHNGGMLAPDTLMFMVDWFRQFGAARPVYGLMHPNVWLLPGYAQLTVKLGAVQAHPKMASAALQRGAAVLVYPGGAEDLWRLHKDRHRIHFAGRKGFIKLALREGVPIVPALPPVALT
;
A
#
# COMPACT_ATOMS: atom_id res chain seq x y z
N MET A 1 -11.27 -9.99 -19.43
CA MET A 1 -11.41 -11.16 -18.54
C MET A 1 -11.27 -10.64 -17.12
N LEU A 2 -12.39 -10.56 -16.39
CA LEU A 2 -12.53 -9.92 -15.08
C LEU A 2 -12.66 -11.04 -14.04
N VAL A 3 -11.74 -11.11 -13.08
CA VAL A 3 -11.67 -12.14 -12.04
C VAL A 3 -11.03 -11.40 -10.83
N ILE A 4 -11.55 -11.31 -9.60
CA ILE A 4 -12.33 -12.23 -8.75
C ILE A 4 -13.27 -11.44 -7.82
N LEU A 5 -14.42 -12.05 -7.48
CA LEU A 5 -15.40 -11.64 -6.45
C LEU A 5 -15.35 -12.65 -5.28
N ALA A 6 -15.54 -12.18 -4.04
CA ALA A 6 -16.08 -13.00 -2.94
C ALA A 6 -16.88 -12.14 -1.93
N GLN A 7 -18.11 -12.58 -1.65
CA GLN A 7 -19.08 -12.12 -0.63
C GLN A 7 -18.62 -12.52 0.80
N SER A 8 -19.12 -12.03 1.94
CA SER A 8 -20.48 -11.62 2.36
C SER A 8 -20.46 -10.57 3.50
N GLU A 9 -21.55 -10.48 4.27
CA GLU A 9 -21.94 -9.37 5.17
C GLU A 9 -21.17 -9.29 6.49
N VAL A 10 -21.02 -8.07 7.02
CA VAL A 10 -20.46 -7.81 8.35
C VAL A 10 -21.29 -6.73 9.05
N SER A 11 -21.81 -7.12 10.21
CA SER A 11 -22.35 -6.25 11.25
C SER A 11 -21.59 -6.51 12.54
N GLY A 12 -20.84 -5.49 13.00
CA GLY A 12 -20.50 -5.30 14.42
C GLY A 12 -19.31 -6.09 14.98
N CYS A 13 -18.13 -5.48 15.01
CA CYS A 13 -17.09 -5.88 15.96
C CYS A 13 -16.17 -4.70 16.32
N TRP A 14 -16.59 -3.87 17.27
CA TRP A 14 -15.74 -2.82 17.87
C TRP A 14 -15.52 -3.02 19.39
N GLU A 15 -15.99 -4.11 20.00
CA GLU A 15 -16.23 -4.13 21.45
C GLU A 15 -15.61 -5.29 22.27
N ARG A 16 -14.54 -5.96 21.81
CA ARG A 16 -13.82 -6.89 22.71
C ARG A 16 -12.33 -6.97 22.40
N LEU A 17 -11.53 -6.25 23.20
CA LEU A 17 -10.09 -6.47 23.33
C LEU A 17 -9.79 -6.82 24.80
N ASP A 18 -9.19 -7.98 25.01
CA ASP A 18 -8.69 -8.48 26.29
C ASP A 18 -7.24 -7.95 26.50
N PRO A 19 -6.91 -7.25 27.61
CA PRO A 19 -5.71 -6.41 27.70
C PRO A 19 -4.39 -7.14 28.07
N GLY A 20 -4.21 -8.40 27.66
CA GLY A 20 -3.22 -9.28 28.27
C GLY A 20 -2.21 -9.98 27.36
N VAL A 21 -1.57 -9.32 26.37
CA VAL A 21 -0.33 -9.84 25.75
C VAL A 21 0.64 -8.70 25.39
N THR A 22 1.90 -8.91 25.77
CA THR A 22 3.07 -8.05 25.83
C THR A 22 3.53 -7.38 24.51
N GLY A 23 4.04 -6.15 24.62
CA GLY A 23 5.10 -5.61 23.77
C GLY A 23 4.76 -4.49 22.76
N PHE A 24 3.50 -4.36 22.33
CA PHE A 24 3.06 -3.26 21.46
C PHE A 24 1.63 -2.85 21.80
N ASN A 25 1.47 -1.73 22.52
CA ASN A 25 0.17 -1.24 22.93
C ASN A 25 -0.54 -0.55 21.75
N LEU A 26 -1.22 -1.35 20.93
CA LEU A 26 -1.98 -0.91 19.77
C LEU A 26 -3.09 0.08 20.14
N VAL A 27 -3.68 -0.04 21.35
CA VAL A 27 -4.70 0.89 21.87
C VAL A 27 -4.10 2.27 22.14
N ALA A 28 -2.92 2.34 22.75
CA ALA A 28 -2.19 3.58 22.96
C ALA A 28 -1.75 4.23 21.64
N PHE A 29 -1.40 3.41 20.64
CA PHE A 29 -1.05 3.89 19.29
C PHE A 29 -2.25 4.52 18.57
N VAL A 30 -3.40 3.83 18.56
CA VAL A 30 -4.63 4.32 17.89
C VAL A 30 -5.21 5.55 18.60
N SER A 31 -5.20 5.58 19.93
CA SER A 31 -5.67 6.73 20.73
C SER A 31 -4.85 8.01 20.45
N LYS A 32 -3.53 7.90 20.26
CA LYS A 32 -2.65 9.04 19.96
C LYS A 32 -2.82 9.58 18.54
N VAL A 33 -3.28 8.75 17.61
CA VAL A 33 -3.55 9.11 16.19
C VAL A 33 -4.91 9.81 16.04
N LEU A 34 -5.93 9.40 16.79
CA LEU A 34 -7.29 9.93 16.65
C LEU A 34 -7.54 11.27 17.38
N GLN A 35 -6.64 11.70 18.28
CA GLN A 35 -6.83 12.91 19.09
C GLN A 35 -6.38 14.23 18.45
N ARG A 36 -5.94 14.26 17.18
CA ARG A 36 -5.59 15.54 16.52
C ARG A 36 -6.77 16.13 15.76
N LYS A 37 -7.27 17.27 16.25
CA LYS A 37 -8.36 18.06 15.64
C LYS A 37 -8.11 18.31 14.14
N PRO A 38 -9.15 18.25 13.27
CA PRO A 38 -9.00 18.51 11.85
C PRO A 38 -8.62 19.98 11.60
N LEU A 39 -7.57 20.20 10.79
CA LEU A 39 -7.24 21.53 10.27
C LEU A 39 -8.31 21.95 9.26
N ARG A 40 -8.96 23.08 9.56
CA ARG A 40 -10.00 23.71 8.74
C ARG A 40 -9.43 24.14 7.38
N ALA A 41 -9.79 23.45 6.31
CA ALA A 41 -9.41 23.82 4.95
C ALA A 41 -10.16 25.08 4.50
N LYS A 42 -9.42 26.17 4.22
CA LYS A 42 -9.96 27.34 3.51
C LYS A 42 -10.02 27.01 2.01
N ARG A 43 -11.22 27.11 1.42
CA ARG A 43 -11.45 26.99 -0.02
C ARG A 43 -11.03 28.29 -0.73
N GLY A 44 -10.15 28.19 -1.72
CA GLY A 44 -9.84 29.25 -2.68
C GLY A 44 -9.77 28.67 -4.10
N PRO A 45 -10.17 29.42 -5.14
CA PRO A 45 -10.31 28.89 -6.49
C PRO A 45 -8.94 28.77 -7.19
N TYR A 46 -8.65 27.60 -7.75
CA TYR A 46 -7.44 27.36 -8.55
C TYR A 46 -7.65 27.80 -10.00
N LEU A 47 -7.13 28.97 -10.36
CA LEU A 47 -6.96 29.41 -11.74
C LEU A 47 -5.65 28.84 -12.31
N TYR A 48 -5.74 28.03 -13.36
CA TYR A 48 -4.58 27.52 -14.11
C TYR A 48 -4.03 28.60 -15.05
N ALA A 49 -2.92 29.25 -14.68
CA ALA A 49 -2.16 30.11 -15.58
C ALA A 49 -1.03 29.31 -16.24
N ARG A 50 -1.10 29.20 -17.58
CA ARG A 50 -0.13 28.50 -18.43
C ARG A 50 1.10 29.40 -18.66
N LYS A 51 2.18 29.25 -17.89
CA LYS A 51 3.47 29.90 -18.21
C LYS A 51 4.32 28.99 -19.09
N ARG A 52 4.70 29.47 -20.28
CA ARG A 52 5.72 28.88 -21.16
C ARG A 52 7.10 29.07 -20.51
N SER A 53 7.92 28.02 -20.49
CA SER A 53 9.31 28.04 -19.97
C SER A 53 10.31 28.31 -21.11
N PRO A 54 11.36 29.13 -20.91
CA PRO A 54 12.50 29.19 -21.81
C PRO A 54 13.52 28.09 -21.48
N VAL A 55 14.35 27.78 -22.48
CA VAL A 55 15.25 26.62 -22.57
C VAL A 55 16.60 26.82 -21.87
N ARG A 56 17.08 25.71 -21.26
CA ARG A 56 18.43 25.29 -20.80
C ARG A 56 19.21 26.10 -19.76
N SER A 57 19.53 25.41 -18.67
CA SER A 57 20.87 25.39 -18.05
C SER A 57 21.15 23.99 -17.50
N THR A 58 22.23 23.36 -17.96
CA THR A 58 22.71 22.05 -17.49
C THR A 58 23.43 22.23 -16.16
N SER A 59 22.71 22.06 -15.06
CA SER A 59 23.31 21.90 -13.73
C SER A 59 23.71 20.43 -13.51
N PRO A 60 24.85 20.15 -12.86
CA PRO A 60 25.26 18.78 -12.55
C PRO A 60 24.19 18.11 -11.66
N LEU A 61 23.88 16.84 -11.96
CA LEU A 61 22.91 16.03 -11.23
C LEU A 61 23.28 16.03 -9.74
N LYS A 62 22.48 16.73 -8.92
CA LYS A 62 22.59 16.65 -7.46
C LYS A 62 22.36 15.20 -7.05
N THR A 63 23.39 14.55 -6.52
CA THR A 63 23.27 13.26 -5.83
C THR A 63 22.32 13.48 -4.65
N THR A 64 21.09 13.00 -4.76
CA THR A 64 20.12 13.05 -3.66
C THR A 64 20.62 12.15 -2.55
N THR A 65 21.13 12.75 -1.46
CA THR A 65 21.39 12.03 -0.21
C THR A 65 20.06 11.57 0.38
N HIS A 66 19.73 10.30 0.17
CA HIS A 66 18.54 9.67 0.74
C HIS A 66 18.70 9.50 2.25
N ARG A 67 17.65 9.80 3.01
CA ARG A 67 17.62 9.50 4.45
C ARG A 67 17.22 8.04 4.61
N PRO A 68 17.76 7.31 5.61
CA PRO A 68 17.33 5.94 5.87
C PRO A 68 15.81 5.86 6.06
N PHE A 69 15.20 4.86 5.43
CA PHE A 69 13.79 4.55 5.46
C PHE A 69 12.88 5.68 4.96
N ASP A 70 13.36 6.51 4.02
CA ASP A 70 12.59 7.60 3.38
C ASP A 70 11.71 7.15 2.20
N GLY A 71 11.76 5.84 1.87
CA GLY A 71 10.96 5.20 0.84
C GLY A 71 11.40 5.50 -0.59
N TRP A 72 12.55 6.13 -0.78
CA TRP A 72 13.13 6.40 -2.10
C TRP A 72 14.21 5.38 -2.52
N SER A 73 14.41 4.33 -1.73
CA SER A 73 15.30 3.21 -2.06
C SER A 73 14.52 1.90 -2.14
N LEU A 74 14.89 1.06 -3.11
CA LEU A 74 14.40 -0.31 -3.22
C LEU A 74 15.25 -1.30 -2.41
N ASP A 75 16.48 -0.89 -2.08
CA ASP A 75 17.52 -1.73 -1.47
C ASP A 75 17.34 -1.84 0.06
N GLU A 76 16.40 -1.08 0.64
CA GLU A 76 16.09 -1.12 2.07
C GLU A 76 15.08 -2.22 2.44
N ARG A 77 14.51 -2.92 1.45
CA ARG A 77 13.70 -4.12 1.66
C ARG A 77 14.59 -5.26 2.17
N ASP A 78 14.15 -5.93 3.23
CA ASP A 78 14.97 -6.92 3.93
C ASP A 78 14.23 -8.27 4.06
N PRO A 79 14.61 -9.29 3.27
CA PRO A 79 14.02 -10.62 3.33
C PRO A 79 14.10 -11.28 4.71
N HIS A 80 15.18 -11.04 5.47
CA HIS A 80 15.32 -11.64 6.81
C HIS A 80 14.30 -11.05 7.78
N VAL A 81 14.02 -9.75 7.66
CA VAL A 81 12.99 -9.09 8.47
C VAL A 81 11.60 -9.55 8.05
N ILE A 82 11.35 -9.76 6.76
CA ILE A 82 10.09 -10.35 6.27
C ILE A 82 9.89 -11.74 6.88
N ASP A 83 10.90 -12.60 6.85
CA ASP A 83 10.80 -13.96 7.39
C ASP A 83 10.65 -13.96 8.91
N ALA A 84 11.35 -13.07 9.63
CA ALA A 84 11.19 -12.91 11.07
C ALA A 84 9.80 -12.39 11.48
N TRP A 85 9.21 -11.51 10.66
CA TRP A 85 7.89 -10.93 10.90
C TRP A 85 6.73 -11.87 10.51
N ARG A 86 6.97 -12.77 9.55
CA ARG A 86 5.96 -13.67 8.96
C ARG A 86 5.11 -14.42 9.99
N PRO A 87 5.64 -15.03 11.07
CA PRO A 87 4.79 -15.77 12.03
C PRO A 87 3.72 -14.90 12.68
N PHE A 88 4.05 -13.65 13.00
CA PHE A 88 3.10 -12.69 13.54
C PHE A 88 2.08 -12.25 12.49
N GLY A 89 2.53 -11.97 11.27
CA GLY A 89 1.65 -11.67 10.14
C GLY A 89 0.67 -12.81 9.84
N GLU A 90 1.13 -14.06 9.87
CA GLU A 90 0.29 -15.25 9.69
C GLU A 90 -0.71 -15.44 10.82
N TRP A 91 -0.34 -15.14 12.06
CA TRP A 91 -1.28 -15.17 13.17
C TRP A 91 -2.41 -14.14 12.97
N LEU A 92 -2.06 -12.91 12.59
CA LEU A 92 -3.06 -11.89 12.24
C LEU A 92 -3.95 -12.34 11.08
N TYR A 93 -3.35 -12.91 10.04
CA TYR A 93 -4.05 -13.39 8.85
C TYR A 93 -5.08 -14.49 9.18
N ARG A 94 -4.68 -15.51 9.97
CA ARG A 94 -5.52 -16.68 10.23
C ARG A 94 -6.53 -16.45 11.35
N TYR A 95 -6.12 -15.81 12.44
CA TYR A 95 -6.90 -15.80 13.68
C TYR A 95 -7.60 -14.47 13.95
N TYR A 96 -6.94 -13.35 13.65
CA TYR A 96 -7.48 -12.02 13.90
C TYR A 96 -8.39 -11.55 12.75
N PHE A 97 -7.83 -11.39 11.56
CA PHE A 97 -8.56 -10.93 10.37
C PHE A 97 -9.28 -12.05 9.62
N ARG A 98 -8.90 -13.32 9.85
CA ARG A 98 -9.52 -14.52 9.25
C ARG A 98 -9.67 -14.37 7.73
N VAL A 99 -8.56 -14.04 7.10
CA VAL A 99 -8.51 -13.67 5.70
C VAL A 99 -8.72 -14.88 4.80
N THR A 100 -9.58 -14.71 3.79
CA THR A 100 -9.74 -15.64 2.68
C THR A 100 -9.30 -14.99 1.37
N THR A 101 -8.58 -15.76 0.55
CA THR A 101 -8.07 -15.32 -0.75
C THR A 101 -8.19 -16.44 -1.78
N ASP A 102 -8.30 -16.05 -3.05
CA ASP A 102 -8.34 -16.93 -4.22
C ASP A 102 -7.70 -16.20 -5.42
N GLY A 103 -7.33 -16.93 -6.46
CA GLY A 103 -6.88 -16.36 -7.74
C GLY A 103 -5.39 -16.33 -7.97
N TRP A 104 -4.59 -16.81 -7.02
CA TRP A 104 -3.14 -16.84 -7.13
C TRP A 104 -2.65 -17.61 -8.37
N GLN A 105 -3.42 -18.61 -8.83
CA GLN A 105 -3.19 -19.35 -10.07
C GLN A 105 -3.23 -18.49 -11.34
N HIS A 106 -3.87 -17.31 -11.30
CA HIS A 106 -3.93 -16.39 -12.44
C HIS A 106 -2.77 -15.40 -12.47
N LEU A 107 -1.96 -15.32 -11.41
CA LEU A 107 -0.86 -14.39 -11.34
C LEU A 107 0.36 -14.94 -12.08
N PRO A 108 1.09 -14.09 -12.84
CA PRO A 108 2.40 -14.47 -13.34
C PRO A 108 3.33 -14.87 -12.19
N THR A 109 3.88 -16.09 -12.24
CA THR A 109 4.79 -16.63 -11.21
C THR A 109 6.19 -16.03 -11.30
N ALA A 110 6.54 -15.44 -12.45
CA ALA A 110 7.80 -14.76 -12.72
C ALA A 110 7.56 -13.40 -13.39
N GLY A 111 8.59 -12.55 -13.41
CA GLY A 111 8.53 -11.22 -14.02
C GLY A 111 7.76 -10.18 -13.20
N SER A 112 7.75 -8.96 -13.73
CA SER A 112 7.09 -7.80 -13.12
C SER A 112 5.62 -7.71 -13.50
N MET A 113 4.84 -7.11 -12.60
CA MET A 113 3.41 -6.86 -12.80
C MET A 113 2.98 -5.64 -11.99
N LEU A 114 1.95 -4.95 -12.47
CA LEU A 114 1.31 -3.88 -11.73
C LEU A 114 0.02 -4.41 -11.11
N ILE A 115 0.03 -4.62 -9.80
CA ILE A 115 -1.13 -5.05 -9.04
C ILE A 115 -1.93 -3.82 -8.67
N VAL A 116 -3.16 -3.74 -9.19
CA VAL A 116 -4.05 -2.60 -9.01
C VAL A 116 -5.20 -3.04 -8.13
N GLY A 117 -5.25 -2.48 -6.92
CA GLY A 117 -6.29 -2.80 -5.96
C GLY A 117 -7.14 -1.62 -5.53
N SER A 118 -8.05 -1.93 -4.62
CA SER A 118 -8.80 -0.93 -3.86
C SER A 118 -8.31 -0.90 -2.42
N HIS A 119 -8.20 0.29 -1.84
CA HIS A 119 -7.68 0.51 -0.50
C HIS A 119 -8.84 0.66 0.50
N ASN A 120 -8.91 -0.22 1.49
CA ASN A 120 -9.91 -0.23 2.55
C ASN A 120 -9.24 -0.32 3.94
N GLY A 121 -9.69 0.48 4.90
CA GLY A 121 -9.31 0.29 6.31
C GLY A 121 -8.52 1.42 6.95
N GLY A 122 -8.57 2.63 6.38
CA GLY A 122 -8.03 3.84 7.00
C GLY A 122 -6.51 3.80 7.21
N MET A 123 -6.02 4.60 8.16
CA MET A 123 -4.59 4.88 8.34
C MET A 123 -3.70 3.65 8.55
N LEU A 124 -4.25 2.57 9.14
CA LEU A 124 -3.50 1.34 9.42
C LEU A 124 -3.39 0.41 8.22
N ALA A 125 -4.15 0.64 7.14
CA ALA A 125 -4.05 -0.13 5.91
C ALA A 125 -4.01 -1.67 6.11
N PRO A 126 -4.91 -2.25 6.94
CA PRO A 126 -4.88 -3.68 7.26
C PRO A 126 -5.03 -4.55 6.00
N ASP A 127 -5.77 -4.07 5.00
CA ASP A 127 -5.89 -4.70 3.69
C ASP A 127 -4.55 -4.88 2.96
N THR A 128 -3.72 -3.84 2.97
CA THR A 128 -2.38 -3.83 2.36
C THR A 128 -1.45 -4.75 3.13
N LEU A 129 -1.52 -4.70 4.46
CA LEU A 129 -0.73 -5.59 5.31
C LEU A 129 -1.07 -7.06 5.06
N MET A 130 -2.36 -7.39 5.03
CA MET A 130 -2.82 -8.77 4.79
C MET A 130 -2.52 -9.24 3.37
N PHE A 131 -2.60 -8.35 2.38
CA PHE A 131 -2.14 -8.66 1.03
C PHE A 131 -0.64 -9.02 1.02
N MET A 132 0.20 -8.26 1.71
CA MET A 132 1.65 -8.53 1.77
C MET A 132 1.93 -9.85 2.50
N VAL A 133 1.22 -10.15 3.59
CA VAL A 133 1.32 -11.46 4.25
C VAL A 133 1.00 -12.58 3.28
N ASP A 134 -0.10 -12.46 2.52
CA ASP A 134 -0.50 -13.52 1.59
C ASP A 134 0.48 -13.65 0.42
N TRP A 135 1.00 -12.54 -0.09
CA TRP A 135 2.09 -12.56 -1.06
C TRP A 135 3.30 -13.36 -0.55
N PHE A 136 3.74 -13.12 0.70
CA PHE A 136 4.88 -13.83 1.28
C PHE A 136 4.58 -15.30 1.53
N ARG A 137 3.34 -15.67 1.85
CA ARG A 137 2.90 -17.07 1.95
C ARG A 137 3.02 -17.80 0.61
N GLN A 138 2.65 -17.13 -0.47
CA GLN A 138 2.60 -17.74 -1.81
C GLN A 138 3.96 -17.75 -2.53
N PHE A 139 4.76 -16.70 -2.37
CA PHE A 139 5.98 -16.52 -3.15
C PHE A 139 7.27 -16.37 -2.32
N GLY A 140 7.14 -16.35 -0.99
CA GLY A 140 8.26 -16.14 -0.08
C GLY A 140 8.83 -14.71 -0.11
N ALA A 141 9.88 -14.49 0.68
CA ALA A 141 10.56 -13.19 0.74
C ALA A 141 11.48 -12.93 -0.47
N ALA A 142 11.82 -13.96 -1.24
CA ALA A 142 12.70 -13.85 -2.40
C ALA A 142 12.04 -13.13 -3.58
N ARG A 143 10.73 -13.31 -3.81
CA ARG A 143 10.01 -12.61 -4.89
C ARG A 143 9.69 -11.17 -4.46
N PRO A 144 10.33 -10.15 -5.07
CA PRO A 144 10.16 -8.78 -4.61
C PRO A 144 8.77 -8.24 -4.96
N VAL A 145 8.15 -7.62 -3.96
CA VAL A 145 6.91 -6.85 -4.09
C VAL A 145 7.09 -5.52 -3.39
N TYR A 146 6.61 -4.44 -4.00
CA TYR A 146 6.68 -3.11 -3.44
C TYR A 146 5.30 -2.43 -3.41
N GLY A 147 4.92 -1.90 -2.24
CA GLY A 147 3.68 -1.15 -2.05
C GLY A 147 3.92 0.35 -2.13
N LEU A 148 3.17 1.04 -2.99
CA LEU A 148 3.23 2.50 -3.10
C LEU A 148 2.45 3.16 -1.96
N MET A 149 3.14 3.73 -0.98
CA MET A 149 2.53 4.34 0.21
C MET A 149 2.58 5.87 0.17
N HIS A 150 1.61 6.51 0.85
CA HIS A 150 1.49 7.97 0.93
C HIS A 150 2.49 8.57 1.94
N PRO A 151 3.18 9.70 1.65
CA PRO A 151 4.26 10.29 2.45
C PRO A 151 4.06 10.40 3.98
N ASN A 152 2.83 10.29 4.48
CA ASN A 152 2.51 10.27 5.90
C ASN A 152 3.07 9.05 6.65
N VAL A 153 3.26 7.90 6.00
CA VAL A 153 3.84 6.70 6.64
C VAL A 153 5.23 6.99 7.20
N TRP A 154 5.97 7.90 6.56
CA TRP A 154 7.34 8.30 6.89
C TRP A 154 7.44 9.27 8.07
N LEU A 155 6.30 9.77 8.57
CA LEU A 155 6.25 10.64 9.75
C LEU A 155 6.39 9.88 11.07
N LEU A 156 6.31 8.54 11.03
CA LEU A 156 6.39 7.66 12.20
C LEU A 156 7.63 6.76 12.06
N PRO A 157 8.79 7.11 12.65
CA PRO A 157 10.07 6.46 12.35
C PRO A 157 10.07 4.93 12.50
N GLY A 158 9.48 4.39 13.58
CA GLY A 158 9.42 2.94 13.80
C GLY A 158 8.50 2.21 12.81
N TYR A 159 7.39 2.83 12.43
CA TYR A 159 6.46 2.28 11.45
C TYR A 159 7.04 2.37 10.02
N ALA A 160 7.69 3.48 9.69
CA ALA A 160 8.40 3.68 8.42
C ALA A 160 9.50 2.64 8.24
N GLN A 161 10.34 2.43 9.26
CA GLN A 161 11.41 1.43 9.20
C GLN A 161 10.87 0.02 8.93
N LEU A 162 9.83 -0.40 9.65
CA LEU A 162 9.22 -1.71 9.45
C LEU A 162 8.62 -1.83 8.05
N THR A 163 7.79 -0.87 7.64
CA THR A 163 7.09 -0.93 6.35
C THR A 163 8.06 -0.89 5.17
N VAL A 164 9.12 -0.07 5.21
CA VAL A 164 10.16 -0.05 4.17
C VAL A 164 10.86 -1.41 4.06
N LYS A 165 11.22 -2.03 5.19
CA LYS A 165 11.82 -3.37 5.20
C LYS A 165 10.88 -4.44 4.63
N LEU A 166 9.58 -4.29 4.81
CA LEU A 166 8.54 -5.15 4.21
C LEU A 166 8.26 -4.82 2.73
N GLY A 167 8.79 -3.72 2.17
CA GLY A 167 8.66 -3.34 0.76
C GLY A 167 7.83 -2.07 0.50
N ALA A 168 7.60 -1.21 1.48
CA ALA A 168 6.95 0.09 1.24
C ALA A 168 7.91 1.09 0.57
N VAL A 169 7.42 1.76 -0.46
CA VAL A 169 8.15 2.83 -1.16
C VAL A 169 7.24 4.03 -1.40
N GLN A 170 7.83 5.18 -1.68
CA GLN A 170 7.10 6.40 -1.98
C GLN A 170 6.17 6.20 -3.16
N ALA A 171 4.94 6.68 -3.03
CA ALA A 171 3.95 6.71 -4.11
C ALA A 171 4.34 7.72 -5.21
N HIS A 172 5.39 7.37 -5.96
CA HIS A 172 5.95 8.18 -7.04
C HIS A 172 6.24 7.31 -8.28
N PRO A 173 5.90 7.77 -9.51
CA PRO A 173 6.11 6.99 -10.73
C PRO A 173 7.55 6.53 -10.96
N LYS A 174 8.54 7.29 -10.47
CA LYS A 174 9.97 6.92 -10.51
C LYS A 174 10.24 5.64 -9.72
N MET A 175 9.70 5.54 -8.50
CA MET A 175 9.88 4.35 -7.66
C MET A 175 9.16 3.15 -8.25
N ALA A 176 7.93 3.37 -8.74
CA ALA A 176 7.15 2.32 -9.38
C ALA A 176 7.86 1.75 -10.63
N SER A 177 8.35 2.61 -11.53
CA SER A 177 9.14 2.15 -12.69
C SER A 177 10.41 1.43 -12.29
N ALA A 178 11.18 1.98 -11.35
CA ALA A 178 12.41 1.35 -10.90
C ALA A 178 12.15 -0.06 -10.34
N ALA A 179 11.07 -0.25 -9.57
CA ALA A 179 10.68 -1.56 -9.06
C ALA A 179 10.28 -2.53 -10.18
N LEU A 180 9.44 -2.09 -11.13
CA LEU A 180 9.01 -2.91 -12.27
C LEU A 180 10.19 -3.32 -13.17
N GLN A 181 11.15 -2.42 -13.39
CA GLN A 181 12.36 -2.67 -14.18
C GLN A 181 13.31 -3.66 -13.50
N ARG A 182 13.28 -3.74 -12.16
CA ARG A 182 13.98 -4.78 -11.38
C ARG A 182 13.22 -6.12 -11.33
N GLY A 183 12.17 -6.29 -12.13
CA GLY A 183 11.38 -7.53 -12.16
C GLY A 183 10.46 -7.72 -10.97
N ALA A 184 10.21 -6.68 -10.16
CA ALA A 184 9.34 -6.76 -9.00
C ALA A 184 7.86 -6.59 -9.35
N ALA A 185 6.99 -7.11 -8.50
CA ALA A 185 5.60 -6.74 -8.49
C ALA A 185 5.43 -5.38 -7.79
N VAL A 186 4.53 -4.53 -8.30
CA VAL A 186 4.21 -3.24 -7.68
C VAL A 186 2.74 -3.19 -7.35
N LEU A 187 2.41 -2.99 -6.08
CA LEU A 187 1.06 -2.80 -5.59
C LEU A 187 0.73 -1.30 -5.55
N VAL A 188 -0.38 -0.93 -6.18
CA VAL A 188 -0.89 0.44 -6.23
C VAL A 188 -2.39 0.49 -5.97
N TYR A 189 -2.81 1.52 -5.24
CA TYR A 189 -4.19 1.87 -5.01
C TYR A 189 -4.53 3.21 -5.69
N PRO A 190 -5.04 3.21 -6.93
CA PRO A 190 -5.22 4.45 -7.68
C PRO A 190 -6.23 5.41 -7.06
N GLY A 191 -7.18 4.89 -6.29
CA GLY A 191 -8.18 5.70 -5.60
C GLY A 191 -7.61 6.53 -4.44
N GLY A 192 -6.41 6.22 -3.96
CA GLY A 192 -5.68 7.03 -2.97
C GLY A 192 -6.50 7.28 -1.70
N ALA A 193 -6.43 8.52 -1.20
CA ALA A 193 -7.13 8.91 0.04
C ALA A 193 -8.67 8.79 -0.05
N GLU A 194 -9.25 8.97 -1.24
CA GLU A 194 -10.70 8.85 -1.42
C GLU A 194 -11.19 7.41 -1.30
N ASP A 195 -10.37 6.45 -1.76
CA ASP A 195 -10.63 5.02 -1.60
C ASP A 195 -10.39 4.60 -0.16
N LEU A 196 -9.27 5.07 0.43
CA LEU A 196 -8.84 4.75 1.79
C LEU A 196 -9.91 5.09 2.85
N TRP A 197 -10.63 6.20 2.65
CA TRP A 197 -11.68 6.69 3.56
C TRP A 197 -13.10 6.36 3.08
N ARG A 198 -13.24 5.42 2.14
CA ARG A 198 -14.55 4.99 1.64
C ARG A 198 -15.38 4.40 2.78
N LEU A 199 -16.67 4.76 2.81
CA LEU A 199 -17.59 4.20 3.78
C LEU A 199 -17.74 2.70 3.59
N HIS A 200 -17.95 1.97 4.67
CA HIS A 200 -18.15 0.52 4.64
C HIS A 200 -19.30 0.07 3.72
N LYS A 201 -20.36 0.87 3.60
CA LYS A 201 -21.47 0.60 2.66
C LYS A 201 -21.02 0.54 1.19
N ASP A 202 -19.95 1.27 0.85
CA ASP A 202 -19.40 1.36 -0.50
C ASP A 202 -18.20 0.42 -0.70
N ARG A 203 -17.92 -0.50 0.25
CA ARG A 203 -16.76 -1.42 0.22
C ARG A 203 -16.64 -2.26 -1.05
N HIS A 204 -17.76 -2.51 -1.72
CA HIS A 204 -17.84 -3.29 -2.96
C HIS A 204 -17.63 -2.46 -4.24
N ARG A 205 -17.38 -1.15 -4.12
CA ARG A 205 -17.33 -0.22 -5.25
C ARG A 205 -15.95 0.38 -5.42
N ILE A 206 -15.14 -0.19 -6.30
CA ILE A 206 -13.82 0.38 -6.62
C ILE A 206 -13.95 1.83 -7.10
N HIS A 207 -13.22 2.74 -6.46
CA HIS A 207 -13.25 4.15 -6.84
C HIS A 207 -11.84 4.68 -7.12
N PHE A 208 -11.50 4.83 -8.39
CA PHE A 208 -10.19 5.35 -8.80
C PHE A 208 -10.10 6.89 -8.82
N ALA A 209 -11.18 7.60 -8.48
CA ALA A 209 -11.25 9.08 -8.47
C ALA A 209 -10.71 9.73 -9.76
N GLY A 210 -11.01 9.13 -10.92
CA GLY A 210 -10.53 9.61 -12.22
C GLY A 210 -9.02 9.48 -12.48
N ARG A 211 -8.24 8.91 -11.55
CA ARG A 211 -6.79 8.76 -11.70
C ARG A 211 -6.45 7.66 -12.70
N LYS A 212 -5.71 8.02 -13.75
CA LYS A 212 -5.29 7.10 -14.84
C LYS A 212 -3.77 6.88 -14.90
N GLY A 213 -3.04 7.33 -13.88
CA GLY A 213 -1.57 7.27 -13.84
C GLY A 213 -1.03 5.83 -13.91
N PHE A 214 -1.70 4.90 -13.25
CA PHE A 214 -1.32 3.48 -13.24
C PHE A 214 -1.44 2.83 -14.63
N ILE A 215 -2.42 3.23 -15.44
CA ILE A 215 -2.57 2.77 -16.83
C ILE A 215 -1.40 3.25 -17.67
N LYS A 216 -1.04 4.54 -17.55
CA LYS A 216 0.12 5.11 -18.24
C LYS A 216 1.42 4.43 -17.83
N LEU A 217 1.57 4.10 -16.55
CA LEU A 217 2.72 3.38 -16.02
C LEU A 217 2.82 1.96 -16.62
N ALA A 218 1.73 1.20 -16.59
CA ALA A 218 1.70 -0.16 -17.11
C ALA A 218 2.02 -0.21 -18.61
N LEU A 219 1.43 0.70 -19.40
CA LEU A 219 1.73 0.83 -20.83
C LEU A 219 3.18 1.22 -21.10
N ARG A 220 3.74 2.13 -20.29
CA ARG A 220 5.13 2.57 -20.44
C ARG A 220 6.13 1.46 -20.15
N GLU A 221 5.93 0.69 -19.08
CA GLU A 221 6.84 -0.38 -18.67
C GLU A 221 6.52 -1.71 -19.37
N GLY A 222 5.44 -1.80 -20.14
CA GLY A 222 5.04 -3.02 -20.85
C GLY A 222 4.61 -4.16 -19.92
N VAL A 223 4.08 -3.85 -18.72
CA VAL A 223 3.74 -4.85 -17.69
C VAL A 223 2.23 -5.11 -17.63
N PRO A 224 1.80 -6.33 -17.27
CA PRO A 224 0.38 -6.63 -17.09
C PRO A 224 -0.19 -5.89 -15.88
N ILE A 225 -1.44 -5.43 -16.02
CA ILE A 225 -2.24 -4.96 -14.89
C ILE A 225 -2.98 -6.17 -14.31
N VAL A 226 -2.72 -6.48 -13.05
CA VAL A 226 -3.40 -7.54 -12.31
C VAL A 226 -4.36 -6.89 -11.31
N PRO A 227 -5.68 -7.07 -11.46
CA PRO A 227 -6.62 -6.59 -10.45
C PRO A 227 -6.48 -7.41 -9.17
N ALA A 228 -6.36 -6.75 -8.02
CA ALA A 228 -6.41 -7.39 -6.71
C ALA A 228 -7.44 -6.69 -5.82
N LEU A 229 -8.55 -7.36 -5.54
CA LEU A 229 -9.48 -6.87 -4.53
C LEU A 229 -8.92 -7.17 -3.15
N PRO A 230 -9.09 -6.24 -2.19
CA PRO A 230 -8.64 -6.48 -0.84
C PRO A 230 -9.34 -7.72 -0.26
N PRO A 231 -8.61 -8.56 0.49
CA PRO A 231 -9.20 -9.69 1.17
C PRO A 231 -10.37 -9.26 2.07
N VAL A 232 -11.45 -10.04 2.06
CA VAL A 232 -12.61 -9.79 2.91
C VAL A 232 -12.37 -10.50 4.25
N ALA A 233 -12.35 -9.73 5.34
CA ALA A 233 -12.41 -10.30 6.69
C ALA A 233 -13.85 -10.78 6.96
N LEU A 234 -14.01 -12.03 7.38
CA LEU A 234 -15.31 -12.68 7.64
C LEU A 234 -15.96 -12.28 8.98
N THR A 235 -15.72 -11.08 9.50
CA THR A 235 -16.18 -10.70 10.85
C THR A 235 -16.90 -9.39 10.89
#